data_AF-A0A3R6Y2G3-F1
#
_entry.id   AF-A0A3R6Y2G3-F1
#
_cell.length_a   1.000
_cell.length_b   1.000
_cell.length_c   1.000
_cell.angle_alpha   90.00
_cell.angle_beta   90.00
_cell.angle_gamma   90.00
#
_symmetry.space_group_name_H-M   'P 1'
#
loop_
_entity.id
_entity.type
_entity.pdbx_description
1 polymer ?
#
loop_
_entity_poly.entity_id
_entity_poly.type
_entity_poly.pdbx_seq_one_letter_code
_entity_poly.pdbx_strand_id
1 'polypeptide(L)'
;GLAIGLVVLLLVVFDSIANNWALNDFCGNGLQFRTPVARAATVDDLSTAYAFGSRAKISDLSNVGYWMANHVIQNLAKDDDSVYVISAGSYQVTGSAMNYCRGLTSNYTVDITKPVKLATAVDAISFLRGTALTHGFMNDLSVNLPTATASMRDLTALGFEPSRIQTDMRMTTAFAVQNTSAMQYATITYYRVYAKSYCTGCAPIAELGRGTCNLTMQFNATSNRLIVTSSHVLGSQHDLGLMLARDVYSSLASILKYIAIFIVVGGYLASRQTIQWSDTNLEKVETIWNRLAKVVAPQYFPYRSHAIRCDVFCYNSDYFVALYVVSILLDMNHALVFTREVNVFNQYSSQSIMTIQLFALSTRMLWLNLGIVKAFKVLLHLVSPSAYSGESRAMQFFNFSSVTTLYLTTILLFYVPEYIEYNNQSRFDVTNKVEALDGQFVDFFESFYIRVAPAIAVGLLVNVIAVLFVDHLIFYPHWQKLKKNSLSRQAIFNSTSIVCEFVDDVQTVNRDTLMTCSARRMSTLQWYFMHHLRCFGLPERDLSKRKSSRMTMTMKASEHSKLQLTATTTPDLKFTVGQDNNGHIHLLDDQLSDVKTLAFNVKVLRDTSLVIQ
;
A
#
# COMPACT_ATOMS: atom_id res chain seq x y z
N GLY A 1 5.29 16.03 14.54
CA GLY A 1 5.67 15.95 13.12
C GLY A 1 6.93 15.13 12.88
N LEU A 2 8.11 15.68 13.20
CA LEU A 2 9.40 15.14 12.73
C LEU A 2 9.69 13.68 13.12
N ALA A 3 9.43 13.27 14.36
CA ALA A 3 9.61 11.88 14.80
C ALA A 3 8.73 10.90 14.01
N ILE A 4 7.46 11.24 13.80
CA ILE A 4 6.51 10.41 13.04
C ILE A 4 6.93 10.34 11.56
N GLY A 5 7.36 11.46 10.98
CA GLY A 5 7.88 11.48 9.61
C GLY A 5 9.11 10.60 9.41
N LEU A 6 10.00 10.54 10.40
CA LEU A 6 11.15 9.63 10.37
C LEU A 6 10.70 8.16 10.43
N VAL A 7 9.72 7.82 11.27
CA VAL A 7 9.15 6.47 11.35
C VAL A 7 8.53 6.04 10.01
N VAL A 8 7.72 6.89 9.39
CA VAL A 8 7.10 6.57 8.08
C VAL A 8 8.16 6.41 6.99
N LEU A 9 9.20 7.24 6.99
CA LEU A 9 10.31 7.09 6.05
C LEU A 9 11.07 5.78 6.27
N LEU A 10 11.31 5.38 7.51
CA LEU A 10 11.88 4.07 7.83
C LEU A 10 10.99 2.92 7.35
N LEU A 11 9.66 3.03 7.51
CA LEU A 11 8.71 2.03 6.99
C LEU A 11 8.75 1.93 5.47
N VAL A 12 8.91 3.05 4.74
CA VAL A 12 9.06 3.05 3.28
C VAL A 12 10.35 2.37 2.84
N VAL A 13 11.46 2.62 3.54
CA VAL A 13 12.74 1.95 3.28
C VAL A 13 12.63 0.45 3.58
N PHE A 14 12.04 0.10 4.74
CA PHE A 14 11.81 -1.28 5.12
C PHE A 14 10.91 -2.00 4.10
N ASP A 15 9.84 -1.37 3.62
CA ASP A 15 8.98 -1.92 2.57
C ASP A 15 9.76 -2.21 1.28
N SER A 16 10.66 -1.32 0.90
CA SER A 16 11.43 -1.45 -0.34
C SER A 16 12.47 -2.58 -0.32
N ILE A 17 12.82 -3.07 0.87
CA ILE A 17 13.82 -4.13 1.07
C ILE A 17 13.12 -5.42 1.53
N ALA A 18 12.43 -5.37 2.67
CA ALA A 18 11.83 -6.55 3.31
C ALA A 18 10.55 -7.02 2.62
N ASN A 19 9.86 -6.18 1.86
CA ASN A 19 8.71 -6.59 1.04
C ASN A 19 9.07 -6.67 -0.46
N ASN A 20 10.33 -6.98 -0.75
CA ASN A 20 10.76 -7.39 -2.07
C ASN A 20 10.72 -8.93 -2.14
N TRP A 21 9.78 -9.47 -2.92
CA TRP A 21 9.54 -10.91 -2.98
C TRP A 21 10.73 -11.70 -3.52
N ALA A 22 11.52 -11.14 -4.43
CA ALA A 22 12.72 -11.79 -4.96
C ALA A 22 13.84 -11.85 -3.91
N LEU A 23 14.03 -10.80 -3.10
CA LEU A 23 14.99 -10.83 -1.99
C LEU A 23 14.57 -11.83 -0.90
N ASN A 24 13.27 -11.90 -0.61
CA ASN A 24 12.73 -12.84 0.37
C ASN A 24 12.86 -14.30 -0.09
N ASP A 25 12.63 -14.58 -1.37
CA ASP A 25 12.85 -15.90 -1.95
C ASP A 25 14.33 -16.32 -1.86
N PHE A 26 15.25 -15.38 -2.16
CA PHE A 26 16.68 -15.63 -2.14
C PHE A 26 17.28 -15.80 -0.72
N CYS A 27 16.94 -14.93 0.23
CA CYS A 27 17.55 -14.91 1.57
C CYS A 27 16.65 -15.46 2.70
N GLY A 28 15.36 -15.71 2.45
CA GLY A 28 14.36 -15.91 3.50
C GLY A 28 14.27 -17.31 4.10
N ASN A 29 15.13 -18.27 3.73
CA ASN A 29 15.05 -19.67 4.17
C ASN A 29 13.71 -20.38 3.85
N GLY A 30 12.94 -19.90 2.86
CA GLY A 30 11.67 -20.52 2.46
C GLY A 30 11.84 -21.94 1.88
N LEU A 31 13.01 -22.25 1.32
CA LEU A 31 13.30 -23.55 0.69
C LEU A 31 13.19 -24.75 1.64
N GLN A 32 13.18 -24.54 2.96
CA GLN A 32 12.95 -25.63 3.92
C GLN A 32 11.61 -26.36 3.71
N PHE A 33 10.60 -25.70 3.14
CA PHE A 33 9.30 -26.30 2.88
C PHE A 33 9.32 -27.30 1.71
N ARG A 34 10.42 -27.39 0.94
CA ARG A 34 10.60 -28.38 -0.12
C ARG A 34 10.88 -29.79 0.40
N THR A 35 11.36 -29.94 1.64
CA THR A 35 11.78 -31.23 2.22
C THR A 35 10.80 -32.40 2.03
N PRO A 36 9.48 -32.28 2.28
CA PRO A 36 8.54 -33.41 2.13
C PRO A 36 8.34 -33.87 0.68
N VAL A 37 8.66 -33.02 -0.30
CA VAL A 37 8.30 -33.19 -1.72
C VAL A 37 9.52 -33.21 -2.64
N ALA A 38 10.73 -33.05 -2.10
CA ALA A 38 11.98 -32.93 -2.87
C ALA A 38 12.31 -34.13 -3.78
N ARG A 39 11.66 -35.28 -3.59
CA ARG A 39 11.83 -36.48 -4.44
C ARG A 39 10.66 -36.72 -5.41
N ALA A 40 9.61 -35.91 -5.33
CA ALA A 40 8.41 -36.06 -6.14
C ALA A 40 8.55 -35.23 -7.41
N ALA A 41 8.33 -35.83 -8.58
CA ALA A 41 8.21 -35.09 -9.84
C ALA A 41 6.76 -34.65 -10.08
N THR A 42 5.80 -35.40 -9.53
CA THR A 42 4.36 -35.16 -9.61
C THR A 42 3.70 -35.43 -8.26
N VAL A 43 2.44 -35.03 -8.09
CA VAL A 43 1.69 -35.34 -6.86
C VAL A 43 1.48 -36.85 -6.66
N ASP A 44 1.40 -37.64 -7.73
CA ASP A 44 1.20 -39.09 -7.64
C ASP A 44 2.40 -39.83 -7.03
N ASP A 45 3.61 -39.30 -7.20
CA ASP A 45 4.81 -39.86 -6.59
C ASP A 45 4.71 -39.86 -5.05
N LEU A 46 3.95 -38.93 -4.47
CA LEU A 46 3.70 -38.89 -3.03
C LEU A 46 2.93 -40.14 -2.57
N SER A 47 2.05 -40.70 -3.39
CA SER A 47 1.30 -41.93 -3.06
C SER A 47 2.21 -43.16 -2.92
N THR A 48 3.42 -43.12 -3.47
CA THR A 48 4.44 -44.16 -3.27
C THR A 48 5.30 -43.91 -2.03
N ALA A 49 5.46 -42.65 -1.63
CA ALA A 49 6.32 -42.25 -0.52
C ALA A 49 5.60 -42.16 0.84
N TYR A 50 4.27 -42.00 0.83
CA TYR A 50 3.44 -41.80 2.01
C TYR A 50 2.23 -42.75 2.02
N ALA A 51 1.87 -43.23 3.20
CA ALA A 51 0.60 -43.90 3.41
C ALA A 51 -0.51 -42.85 3.57
N PHE A 52 -1.46 -42.82 2.65
CA PHE A 52 -2.58 -41.87 2.70
C PHE A 52 -3.74 -42.37 3.58
N GLY A 53 -4.39 -41.42 4.25
CA GLY A 53 -5.58 -41.67 5.05
C GLY A 53 -6.76 -42.17 4.21
N SER A 54 -7.64 -42.95 4.81
CA SER A 54 -8.89 -43.39 4.18
C SER A 54 -9.76 -42.19 3.79
N ARG A 55 -10.24 -42.17 2.53
CA ARG A 55 -11.02 -41.06 1.94
C ARG A 55 -10.30 -39.71 1.99
N ALA A 56 -8.97 -39.72 1.98
CA ALA A 56 -8.13 -38.52 1.96
C ALA A 56 -6.86 -38.78 1.14
N LYS A 57 -6.99 -39.50 0.03
CA LYS A 57 -5.91 -39.82 -0.92
C LYS A 57 -5.85 -38.77 -2.02
N ILE A 58 -4.75 -38.74 -2.76
CA ILE A 58 -4.61 -37.92 -3.98
C ILE A 58 -5.71 -38.26 -5.01
N SER A 59 -6.06 -39.55 -5.14
CA SER A 59 -7.13 -40.02 -6.03
C SER A 59 -8.54 -39.61 -5.59
N ASP A 60 -8.71 -39.15 -4.35
CA ASP A 60 -10.01 -38.74 -3.80
C ASP A 60 -10.25 -37.22 -3.98
N LEU A 61 -9.28 -36.49 -4.56
CA LEU A 61 -9.42 -35.07 -4.88
C LEU A 61 -10.30 -34.88 -6.13
N SER A 62 -10.99 -33.75 -6.21
CA SER A 62 -11.62 -33.28 -7.46
C SER A 62 -10.56 -33.01 -8.54
N ASN A 63 -10.97 -32.89 -9.80
CA ASN A 63 -10.04 -32.65 -10.90
C ASN A 63 -9.24 -31.36 -10.70
N VAL A 64 -9.89 -30.29 -10.22
CA VAL A 64 -9.23 -29.01 -9.96
C VAL A 64 -8.34 -29.10 -8.72
N GLY A 65 -8.79 -29.79 -7.67
CA GLY A 65 -7.98 -30.02 -6.47
C GLY A 65 -6.71 -30.82 -6.78
N TYR A 66 -6.82 -31.85 -7.61
CA TYR A 66 -5.68 -32.62 -8.12
C TYR A 66 -4.72 -31.74 -8.94
N TRP A 67 -5.24 -30.94 -9.88
CA TRP A 67 -4.43 -30.04 -10.68
C TRP A 67 -3.68 -29.01 -9.82
N MET A 68 -4.36 -28.41 -8.84
CA MET A 68 -3.75 -27.47 -7.90
C MET A 68 -2.65 -28.12 -7.08
N ALA A 69 -2.91 -29.30 -6.50
CA ALA A 69 -1.92 -30.06 -5.76
C ALA A 69 -0.71 -30.39 -6.65
N ASN A 70 -0.93 -30.91 -7.85
CA ASN A 70 0.14 -31.24 -8.79
C ASN A 70 0.96 -30.01 -9.19
N HIS A 71 0.32 -28.88 -9.48
CA HIS A 71 1.00 -27.63 -9.82
C HIS A 71 1.92 -27.17 -8.68
N VAL A 72 1.42 -27.14 -7.44
CA VAL A 72 2.21 -26.73 -6.28
C VAL A 72 3.37 -27.69 -6.02
N ILE A 73 3.14 -29.00 -6.08
CA ILE A 73 4.20 -30.00 -5.86
C ILE A 73 5.28 -29.90 -6.94
N GLN A 74 4.91 -29.75 -8.21
CA GLN A 74 5.86 -29.58 -9.31
C GLN A 74 6.76 -28.35 -9.12
N ASN A 75 6.19 -27.22 -8.74
CA ASN A 75 6.94 -25.97 -8.54
C ASN A 75 7.74 -25.95 -7.22
N LEU A 76 7.30 -26.68 -6.19
CA LEU A 76 8.08 -26.84 -4.96
C LEU A 76 9.23 -27.83 -5.13
N ALA A 77 9.04 -28.91 -5.88
CA ALA A 77 10.05 -29.95 -6.02
C ALA A 77 11.13 -29.57 -7.05
N LYS A 78 10.78 -28.81 -8.08
CA LYS A 78 11.74 -28.28 -9.05
C LYS A 78 12.43 -27.02 -8.50
N ASP A 79 13.69 -26.88 -8.85
CA ASP A 79 14.40 -25.62 -8.68
C ASP A 79 14.14 -24.76 -9.93
N ASP A 80 12.95 -24.16 -9.98
CA ASP A 80 12.47 -23.36 -11.12
C ASP A 80 12.15 -21.92 -10.71
N ASP A 81 12.34 -21.00 -11.65
CA ASP A 81 12.19 -19.55 -11.48
C ASP A 81 10.73 -19.08 -11.61
N SER A 82 9.75 -19.98 -11.62
CA SER A 82 8.33 -19.70 -11.83
C SER A 82 7.59 -19.26 -10.56
N VAL A 83 8.14 -19.53 -9.38
CA VAL A 83 7.52 -19.19 -8.08
C VAL A 83 8.50 -18.50 -7.13
N TYR A 84 7.97 -17.70 -6.22
CA TYR A 84 8.66 -17.25 -5.01
C TYR A 84 8.25 -18.18 -3.85
N VAL A 85 9.23 -18.71 -3.11
CA VAL A 85 9.04 -19.49 -1.89
C VAL A 85 9.55 -18.69 -0.70
N ILE A 86 8.63 -18.03 -0.01
CA ILE A 86 8.94 -17.02 1.01
C ILE A 86 8.69 -17.63 2.39
N SER A 87 9.60 -17.37 3.35
CA SER A 87 9.34 -17.62 4.77
C SER A 87 8.60 -16.44 5.38
N ALA A 88 7.62 -16.71 6.21
CA ALA A 88 6.70 -15.73 6.76
C ALA A 88 6.63 -15.80 8.30
N GLY A 89 7.72 -16.25 8.94
CA GLY A 89 7.89 -16.26 10.39
C GLY A 89 7.67 -17.63 11.05
N SER A 90 7.88 -17.67 12.37
CA SER A 90 7.77 -18.86 13.23
C SER A 90 6.90 -18.59 14.45
N TYR A 91 5.71 -19.16 14.46
CA TYR A 91 4.66 -18.82 15.41
C TYR A 91 4.55 -19.87 16.52
N GLN A 92 4.43 -19.44 17.77
CA GLN A 92 4.15 -20.36 18.87
C GLN A 92 2.69 -20.79 18.84
N VAL A 93 2.44 -22.09 18.97
CA VAL A 93 1.09 -22.65 19.05
C VAL A 93 0.49 -22.34 20.42
N THR A 94 -0.48 -21.42 20.47
CA THR A 94 -1.10 -20.94 21.72
C THR A 94 -2.42 -21.63 22.08
N GLY A 95 -3.07 -22.31 21.14
CA GLY A 95 -4.34 -22.99 21.42
C GLY A 95 -4.94 -23.72 20.23
N SER A 96 -6.22 -24.11 20.39
CA SER A 96 -6.96 -24.92 19.41
C SER A 96 -7.20 -24.24 18.07
N ALA A 97 -7.18 -22.90 18.01
CA ALA A 97 -7.26 -22.13 16.76
C ALA A 97 -6.09 -22.44 15.81
N MET A 98 -4.93 -22.84 16.34
CA MET A 98 -3.74 -23.23 15.58
C MET A 98 -3.61 -24.76 15.47
N ASN A 99 -4.71 -25.51 15.59
CA ASN A 99 -4.71 -26.97 15.46
C ASN A 99 -4.72 -27.45 14.01
N TYR A 100 -3.60 -27.24 13.33
CA TYR A 100 -3.34 -27.73 11.98
C TYR A 100 -2.94 -29.22 11.93
N CYS A 101 -2.96 -29.91 13.06
CA CYS A 101 -2.66 -31.35 13.17
C CYS A 101 -3.89 -32.24 12.94
N ARG A 102 -5.09 -31.72 13.23
CA ARG A 102 -6.36 -32.48 13.23
C ARG A 102 -6.64 -33.24 11.93
N GLY A 103 -6.23 -32.69 10.78
CA GLY A 103 -6.41 -33.29 9.45
C GLY A 103 -5.70 -34.63 9.26
N LEU A 104 -4.66 -34.94 10.06
CA LEU A 104 -3.99 -36.24 10.06
C LEU A 104 -4.80 -37.34 10.79
N THR A 105 -5.93 -36.99 11.41
CA THR A 105 -6.82 -37.97 12.06
C THR A 105 -7.53 -38.81 10.99
N SER A 106 -7.10 -40.06 10.83
CA SER A 106 -7.62 -40.97 9.81
C SER A 106 -7.20 -42.42 10.09
N ASN A 107 -7.68 -43.33 9.24
CA ASN A 107 -7.26 -44.72 9.21
C ASN A 107 -6.30 -44.92 8.04
N TYR A 108 -5.12 -45.46 8.30
CA TYR A 108 -4.06 -45.64 7.33
C TYR A 108 -3.76 -47.12 7.12
N THR A 109 -3.44 -47.52 5.89
CA THR A 109 -2.91 -48.85 5.60
C THR A 109 -1.40 -48.74 5.52
N VAL A 110 -0.67 -49.43 6.40
CA VAL A 110 0.78 -49.19 6.60
C VAL A 110 1.55 -50.51 6.66
N ASP A 111 2.78 -50.47 6.16
CA ASP A 111 3.79 -51.51 6.38
C ASP A 111 4.73 -51.05 7.50
N ILE A 112 4.63 -51.70 8.67
CA ILE A 112 5.40 -51.35 9.87
C ILE A 112 6.81 -51.94 9.89
N THR A 113 7.23 -52.70 8.86
CA THR A 113 8.60 -53.20 8.74
C THR A 113 9.63 -52.09 8.47
N LYS A 114 9.16 -50.91 8.07
CA LYS A 114 9.96 -49.71 7.82
C LYS A 114 9.36 -48.51 8.55
N PRO A 115 10.15 -47.44 8.79
CA PRO A 115 9.61 -46.19 9.28
C PRO A 115 8.46 -45.69 8.39
N VAL A 116 7.31 -45.43 9.02
CA VAL A 116 6.06 -45.04 8.36
C VAL A 116 6.04 -43.53 8.15
N LYS A 117 5.55 -43.10 6.99
CA LYS A 117 5.19 -41.71 6.71
C LYS A 117 3.72 -41.64 6.37
N LEU A 118 2.99 -40.71 7.00
CA LEU A 118 1.55 -40.55 6.81
C LEU A 118 1.27 -39.29 6.00
N ALA A 119 0.22 -39.32 5.19
CA ALA A 119 -0.26 -38.14 4.49
C ALA A 119 -1.79 -38.09 4.37
N THR A 120 -2.32 -36.89 4.22
CA THR A 120 -3.73 -36.66 3.89
C THR A 120 -3.84 -35.57 2.85
N ALA A 121 -4.73 -35.74 1.88
CA ALA A 121 -5.10 -34.72 0.92
C ALA A 121 -6.63 -34.55 0.93
N VAL A 122 -7.08 -33.32 1.09
CA VAL A 122 -8.50 -32.97 1.10
C VAL A 122 -8.68 -31.65 0.38
N ASP A 123 -9.65 -31.58 -0.52
CA ASP A 123 -10.06 -30.36 -1.20
C ASP A 123 -11.48 -29.94 -0.86
N ALA A 124 -11.72 -28.65 -1.06
CA ALA A 124 -12.97 -27.98 -0.75
C ALA A 124 -13.15 -26.73 -1.60
N ILE A 125 -14.40 -26.26 -1.67
CA ILE A 125 -14.76 -24.93 -2.18
C ILE A 125 -15.34 -24.14 -1.02
N SER A 126 -14.80 -22.94 -0.81
CA SER A 126 -15.35 -21.95 0.12
C SER A 126 -16.41 -21.13 -0.59
N PHE A 127 -17.59 -21.07 0.01
CA PHE A 127 -18.72 -20.28 -0.39
C PHE A 127 -18.85 -19.07 0.53
N LEU A 128 -19.07 -17.89 -0.04
CA LEU A 128 -19.19 -16.64 0.69
C LEU A 128 -20.50 -15.92 0.36
N ARG A 129 -21.05 -15.19 1.33
CA ARG A 129 -22.22 -14.34 1.12
C ARG A 129 -22.00 -12.94 1.68
N GLY A 130 -22.44 -11.94 0.93
CA GLY A 130 -22.35 -10.54 1.36
C GLY A 130 -20.93 -9.98 1.31
N THR A 131 -20.80 -8.72 1.71
CA THR A 131 -19.58 -7.91 1.74
C THR A 131 -19.56 -7.10 3.03
N ALA A 132 -18.43 -6.47 3.35
CA ALA A 132 -18.32 -5.61 4.53
C ALA A 132 -19.38 -4.49 4.55
N LEU A 133 -19.80 -4.01 3.38
CA LEU A 133 -20.88 -3.03 3.27
C LEU A 133 -22.24 -3.64 3.64
N THR A 134 -22.58 -4.83 3.11
CA THR A 134 -23.86 -5.47 3.45
C THR A 134 -23.89 -5.97 4.88
N HIS A 135 -22.76 -6.41 5.45
CA HIS A 135 -22.67 -6.74 6.88
C HIS A 135 -22.99 -5.55 7.79
N GLY A 136 -22.61 -4.33 7.37
CA GLY A 136 -22.89 -3.11 8.13
C GLY A 136 -24.33 -2.60 8.00
N PHE A 137 -25.02 -2.91 6.90
CA PHE A 137 -26.35 -2.36 6.58
C PHE A 137 -27.48 -3.40 6.51
N MET A 138 -27.16 -4.69 6.58
CA MET A 138 -28.09 -5.82 6.42
C MET A 138 -27.80 -6.93 7.46
N ASN A 139 -28.55 -8.03 7.37
CA ASN A 139 -28.53 -9.15 8.34
C ASN A 139 -27.95 -10.45 7.75
N ASP A 140 -27.06 -10.36 6.77
CA ASP A 140 -26.45 -11.50 6.09
C ASP A 140 -25.52 -12.35 6.99
N LEU A 141 -25.11 -11.83 8.15
CA LEU A 141 -24.36 -12.55 9.18
C LEU A 141 -25.22 -13.29 10.21
N SER A 142 -26.53 -13.01 10.27
CA SER A 142 -27.40 -13.53 11.34
C SER A 142 -28.63 -14.30 10.84
N VAL A 143 -29.09 -14.00 9.63
CA VAL A 143 -30.32 -14.57 9.05
C VAL A 143 -29.97 -15.53 7.90
N ASN A 144 -30.74 -16.62 7.75
CA ASN A 144 -30.60 -17.58 6.65
C ASN A 144 -29.18 -18.17 6.53
N LEU A 145 -28.56 -18.51 7.65
CA LEU A 145 -27.24 -19.14 7.68
C LEU A 145 -27.33 -20.64 7.33
N PRO A 146 -26.32 -21.20 6.66
CA PRO A 146 -26.29 -22.60 6.31
C PRO A 146 -26.12 -23.51 7.53
N THR A 147 -26.78 -24.67 7.49
CA THR A 147 -26.57 -25.76 8.47
C THR A 147 -25.28 -26.53 8.15
N ALA A 148 -24.74 -27.27 9.13
CA ALA A 148 -23.52 -28.07 8.96
C ALA A 148 -23.57 -29.12 7.83
N THR A 149 -24.75 -29.46 7.32
CA THR A 149 -24.99 -30.43 6.25
C THR A 149 -25.52 -29.79 4.97
N ALA A 150 -25.43 -28.46 4.82
CA ALA A 150 -25.90 -27.77 3.62
C ALA A 150 -25.15 -28.24 2.37
N SER A 151 -25.89 -28.56 1.31
CA SER A 151 -25.32 -28.88 -0.01
C SER A 151 -24.92 -27.61 -0.76
N MET A 152 -24.11 -27.73 -1.81
CA MET A 152 -23.78 -26.60 -2.69
C MET A 152 -25.05 -25.94 -3.26
N ARG A 153 -26.07 -26.73 -3.61
CA ARG A 153 -27.36 -26.22 -4.09
C ARG A 153 -28.09 -25.39 -3.02
N ASP A 154 -28.06 -25.83 -1.77
CA ASP A 154 -28.68 -25.08 -0.66
C ASP A 154 -27.94 -23.76 -0.43
N LEU A 155 -26.61 -23.77 -0.54
CA LEU A 155 -25.79 -22.56 -0.40
C LEU A 155 -26.13 -21.52 -1.48
N THR A 156 -26.21 -21.93 -2.74
CA THR A 156 -26.64 -21.03 -3.83
C THR A 156 -28.05 -20.51 -3.61
N ALA A 157 -28.98 -21.34 -3.11
CA ALA A 157 -30.34 -20.90 -2.78
C ALA A 157 -30.36 -19.87 -1.62
N LEU A 158 -29.38 -19.91 -0.71
CA LEU A 158 -29.18 -18.95 0.37
C LEU A 158 -28.39 -17.70 -0.05
N GLY A 159 -27.99 -17.59 -1.32
CA GLY A 159 -27.23 -16.48 -1.89
C GLY A 159 -25.73 -16.52 -1.59
N PHE A 160 -25.19 -17.70 -1.29
CA PHE A 160 -23.74 -17.89 -1.20
C PHE A 160 -23.15 -18.22 -2.57
N GLU A 161 -22.03 -17.57 -2.89
CA GLU A 161 -21.30 -17.77 -4.13
C GLU A 161 -19.96 -18.47 -3.88
N PRO A 162 -19.52 -19.36 -4.78
CA PRO A 162 -18.23 -20.04 -4.68
C PRO A 162 -17.09 -19.03 -4.92
N SER A 163 -16.20 -18.87 -3.95
CA SER A 163 -15.21 -17.77 -3.96
C SER A 163 -13.75 -18.22 -3.84
N ARG A 164 -13.49 -19.47 -3.46
CA ARG A 164 -12.13 -20.01 -3.33
C ARG A 164 -12.11 -21.52 -3.40
N ILE A 165 -11.21 -22.08 -4.21
CA ILE A 165 -10.89 -23.50 -4.22
C ILE A 165 -9.66 -23.72 -3.35
N GLN A 166 -9.66 -24.79 -2.58
CA GLN A 166 -8.58 -25.06 -1.64
C GLN A 166 -8.24 -26.54 -1.59
N THR A 167 -6.96 -26.88 -1.46
CA THR A 167 -6.47 -28.25 -1.32
C THR A 167 -5.44 -28.29 -0.21
N ASP A 168 -5.77 -28.97 0.89
CA ASP A 168 -4.93 -29.10 2.09
C ASP A 168 -4.25 -30.47 2.08
N MET A 169 -2.94 -30.46 1.88
CA MET A 169 -2.08 -31.64 2.00
C MET A 169 -1.26 -31.56 3.28
N ARG A 170 -1.23 -32.64 4.04
CA ARG A 170 -0.41 -32.77 5.25
C ARG A 170 0.42 -34.02 5.15
N MET A 171 1.71 -33.91 5.50
CA MET A 171 2.70 -34.97 5.34
C MET A 171 3.58 -35.05 6.59
N THR A 172 3.76 -36.23 7.16
CA THR A 172 4.59 -36.40 8.36
C THR A 172 6.03 -36.72 8.00
N THR A 173 6.96 -36.43 8.92
CA THR A 173 8.26 -37.11 8.89
C THR A 173 8.09 -38.60 9.18
N ALA A 174 9.13 -39.39 8.86
CA ALA A 174 9.11 -40.81 9.16
C ALA A 174 9.17 -41.07 10.67
N PHE A 175 8.41 -42.05 11.15
CA PHE A 175 8.44 -42.51 12.54
C PHE A 175 8.19 -44.02 12.63
N ALA A 176 8.60 -44.65 13.73
CA ALA A 176 8.40 -46.09 13.94
C ALA A 176 7.06 -46.36 14.62
N VAL A 177 6.38 -47.44 14.19
CA VAL A 177 5.14 -47.94 14.80
C VAL A 177 5.43 -49.32 15.38
N GLN A 178 5.07 -49.54 16.64
CA GLN A 178 5.25 -50.85 17.27
C GLN A 178 4.12 -51.79 16.84
N ASN A 179 4.44 -53.07 16.66
CA ASN A 179 3.48 -54.12 16.34
C ASN A 179 2.65 -54.51 17.57
N THR A 180 1.81 -53.59 18.05
CA THR A 180 0.95 -53.81 19.22
C THR A 180 -0.39 -53.11 19.03
N SER A 181 -1.45 -53.76 19.53
CA SER A 181 -2.81 -53.20 19.60
C SER A 181 -3.01 -52.22 20.76
N ALA A 182 -2.00 -52.08 21.64
CA ALA A 182 -1.98 -51.08 22.68
C ALA A 182 -1.89 -49.65 22.09
N MET A 183 -2.39 -48.68 22.83
CA MET A 183 -2.34 -47.27 22.45
C MET A 183 -0.89 -46.77 22.52
N GLN A 184 -0.45 -46.12 21.45
CA GLN A 184 0.90 -45.59 21.27
C GLN A 184 0.84 -44.07 21.13
N TYR A 185 1.89 -43.38 21.54
CA TYR A 185 2.00 -41.93 21.46
C TYR A 185 3.28 -41.53 20.74
N ALA A 186 3.19 -40.57 19.82
CA ALA A 186 4.35 -40.05 19.12
C ALA A 186 4.22 -38.55 18.87
N THR A 187 5.27 -37.82 19.21
CA THR A 187 5.43 -36.41 18.84
C THR A 187 6.24 -36.35 17.55
N ILE A 188 5.64 -35.87 16.47
CA ILE A 188 6.24 -35.90 15.14
C ILE A 188 6.23 -34.52 14.48
N THR A 189 7.22 -34.27 13.63
CA THR A 189 7.21 -33.13 12.73
C THR A 189 6.30 -33.42 11.55
N TYR A 190 5.54 -32.42 11.12
CA TYR A 190 4.74 -32.49 9.90
C TYR A 190 4.95 -31.25 9.05
N TYR A 191 4.63 -31.41 7.77
CA TYR A 191 4.57 -30.35 6.79
C TYR A 191 3.14 -30.23 6.28
N ARG A 192 2.74 -29.00 5.98
CA ARG A 192 1.46 -28.66 5.37
C ARG A 192 1.71 -27.90 4.08
N VAL A 193 1.02 -28.32 3.03
CA VAL A 193 0.97 -27.63 1.74
C VAL A 193 -0.49 -27.37 1.47
N TYR A 194 -0.91 -26.13 1.65
CA TYR A 194 -2.30 -25.73 1.54
C TYR A 194 -2.47 -24.81 0.33
N ALA A 195 -2.76 -25.42 -0.81
CA ALA A 195 -2.99 -24.74 -2.07
C ALA A 195 -4.32 -24.00 -2.05
N LYS A 196 -4.34 -22.77 -2.55
CA LYS A 196 -5.54 -21.94 -2.69
C LYS A 196 -5.56 -21.34 -4.08
N SER A 197 -6.72 -21.38 -4.73
CA SER A 197 -6.95 -20.66 -5.99
C SER A 197 -8.24 -19.86 -5.89
N TYR A 198 -8.23 -18.70 -6.53
CA TYR A 198 -9.28 -17.68 -6.46
C TYR A 198 -10.13 -17.65 -7.73
N CYS A 199 -9.83 -18.49 -8.71
CA CYS A 199 -10.72 -18.79 -9.83
C CYS A 199 -10.47 -20.23 -10.31
N THR A 200 -11.43 -20.84 -10.99
CA THR A 200 -11.20 -22.17 -11.59
C THR A 200 -10.13 -22.08 -12.68
N GLY A 201 -9.02 -22.80 -12.49
CA GLY A 201 -7.88 -22.83 -13.43
C GLY A 201 -6.86 -21.69 -13.25
N CYS A 202 -7.09 -20.75 -12.32
CA CYS A 202 -6.08 -19.76 -11.95
C CYS A 202 -4.88 -20.45 -11.27
N ALA A 203 -3.67 -19.92 -11.52
CA ALA A 203 -2.46 -20.35 -10.83
C ALA A 203 -2.66 -20.28 -9.30
N PRO A 204 -2.49 -21.40 -8.58
CA PRO A 204 -2.71 -21.42 -7.15
C PRO A 204 -1.54 -20.78 -6.39
N ILE A 205 -1.86 -20.13 -5.28
CA ILE A 205 -0.88 -19.86 -4.22
C ILE A 205 -0.81 -21.08 -3.30
N ALA A 206 0.24 -21.19 -2.49
CA ALA A 206 0.28 -22.19 -1.42
C ALA A 206 0.71 -21.60 -0.09
N GLU A 207 -0.06 -21.87 0.96
CA GLU A 207 0.38 -21.70 2.34
C GLU A 207 1.19 -22.93 2.73
N LEU A 208 2.42 -22.70 3.16
CA LEU A 208 3.38 -23.73 3.55
C LEU A 208 3.53 -23.70 5.06
N GLY A 209 3.48 -24.86 5.68
CA GLY A 209 3.59 -24.98 7.13
C GLY A 209 4.55 -26.07 7.51
N ARG A 210 5.28 -25.87 8.61
CA ARG A 210 6.05 -26.91 9.28
C ARG A 210 5.79 -26.77 10.77
N GLY A 211 5.45 -27.86 11.44
CA GLY A 211 5.23 -27.83 12.88
C GLY A 211 5.28 -29.20 13.50
N THR A 212 4.77 -29.30 14.73
CA THR A 212 4.82 -30.53 15.52
C THR A 212 3.40 -30.97 15.92
N CYS A 213 3.10 -32.26 15.71
CA CYS A 213 1.85 -32.88 16.11
C CYS A 213 2.07 -33.96 17.15
N ASN A 214 1.10 -34.11 18.05
CA ASN A 214 1.00 -35.26 18.94
C ASN A 214 0.02 -36.27 18.32
N LEU A 215 0.49 -37.48 18.09
CA LEU A 215 -0.30 -38.58 17.55
C LEU A 215 -0.61 -39.59 18.65
N THR A 216 -1.89 -39.93 18.77
CA THR A 216 -2.36 -41.10 19.49
C THR A 216 -2.73 -42.16 18.46
N MET A 217 -2.09 -43.32 18.54
CA MET A 217 -2.12 -44.33 17.49
C MET A 217 -2.48 -45.70 18.03
N GLN A 218 -3.20 -46.48 17.24
CA GLN A 218 -3.50 -47.88 17.53
C GLN A 218 -3.31 -48.72 16.27
N PHE A 219 -2.46 -49.75 16.34
CA PHE A 219 -2.16 -50.62 15.20
C PHE A 219 -2.94 -51.94 15.29
N ASN A 220 -3.61 -52.31 14.20
CA ASN A 220 -4.29 -53.58 14.05
C ASN A 220 -3.53 -54.46 13.05
N ALA A 221 -2.81 -55.46 13.56
CA ALA A 221 -1.99 -56.38 12.78
C ALA A 221 -2.79 -57.25 11.79
N THR A 222 -4.07 -57.56 12.08
CA THR A 222 -4.90 -58.39 11.20
C THR A 222 -5.27 -57.68 9.91
N SER A 223 -5.37 -56.35 9.94
CA SER A 223 -5.78 -55.54 8.78
C SER A 223 -4.67 -54.61 8.26
N ASN A 224 -3.48 -54.65 8.86
CA ASN A 224 -2.39 -53.69 8.62
C ASN A 224 -2.87 -52.23 8.68
N ARG A 225 -3.79 -51.94 9.62
CA ARG A 225 -4.40 -50.62 9.77
C ARG A 225 -3.87 -49.90 10.99
N LEU A 226 -3.47 -48.66 10.79
CA LEU A 226 -3.12 -47.72 11.84
C LEU A 226 -4.25 -46.70 11.99
N ILE A 227 -4.90 -46.70 13.15
CA ILE A 227 -5.89 -45.70 13.53
C ILE A 227 -5.14 -44.58 14.22
N VAL A 228 -5.24 -43.35 13.70
CA VAL A 228 -4.51 -42.20 14.22
C VAL A 228 -5.49 -41.11 14.62
N THR A 229 -5.32 -40.59 15.83
CA THR A 229 -5.91 -39.34 16.29
C THR A 229 -4.78 -38.33 16.49
N SER A 230 -4.94 -37.13 15.94
CA SER A 230 -3.87 -36.12 15.92
C SER A 230 -4.30 -34.82 16.57
N SER A 231 -3.45 -34.27 17.44
CA SER A 231 -3.66 -32.99 18.11
C SER A 231 -2.42 -32.11 18.05
N HIS A 232 -2.62 -30.81 18.31
CA HIS A 232 -1.54 -29.83 18.40
C HIS A 232 -0.73 -30.01 19.69
N VAL A 233 0.50 -29.49 19.68
CA VAL A 233 1.38 -29.41 20.86
C VAL A 233 1.47 -27.96 21.30
N LEU A 234 0.96 -27.65 22.49
CA LEU A 234 1.00 -26.30 23.06
C LEU A 234 2.45 -25.83 23.26
N GLY A 235 2.74 -24.58 22.91
CA GLY A 235 4.08 -23.98 23.00
C GLY A 235 5.08 -24.43 21.93
N SER A 236 4.70 -25.38 21.06
CA SER A 236 5.55 -25.76 19.92
C SER A 236 5.60 -24.65 18.86
N GLN A 237 6.66 -24.66 18.04
CA GLN A 237 6.83 -23.72 16.94
C GLN A 237 6.13 -24.22 15.67
N HIS A 238 5.52 -23.29 14.94
CA HIS A 238 4.95 -23.48 13.62
C HIS A 238 5.57 -22.49 12.64
N ASP A 239 6.43 -22.98 11.75
CA ASP A 239 7.02 -22.17 10.70
C ASP A 239 6.01 -22.00 9.57
N LEU A 240 5.79 -20.75 9.15
CA LEU A 240 4.91 -20.38 8.06
C LEU A 240 5.74 -19.97 6.85
N GLY A 241 5.28 -20.36 5.67
CA GLY A 241 5.79 -19.88 4.40
C GLY A 241 4.68 -19.74 3.37
N LEU A 242 5.02 -19.11 2.25
CA LEU A 242 4.10 -18.86 1.16
C LEU A 242 4.79 -19.17 -0.16
N MET A 243 4.07 -19.84 -1.06
CA MET A 243 4.43 -19.96 -2.45
C MET A 243 3.54 -19.01 -3.26
N LEU A 244 4.16 -18.06 -3.97
CA LEU A 244 3.50 -17.10 -4.84
C LEU A 244 4.03 -17.26 -6.26
N ALA A 245 3.17 -17.11 -7.28
CA ALA A 245 3.63 -17.08 -8.66
C ALA A 245 4.52 -15.86 -8.91
N ARG A 246 5.60 -16.02 -9.67
CA ARG A 246 6.35 -14.86 -10.18
C ARG A 246 5.59 -14.23 -11.32
N ASP A 247 5.53 -12.90 -11.34
CA ASP A 247 5.00 -12.16 -12.47
C ASP A 247 5.88 -10.95 -12.83
N VAL A 248 5.66 -10.43 -14.03
CA VAL A 248 6.39 -9.25 -14.53
C VAL A 248 5.96 -7.99 -13.77
N TYR A 249 4.75 -7.98 -13.20
CA TYR A 249 4.18 -6.83 -12.53
C TYR A 249 4.88 -6.54 -11.20
N SER A 250 5.23 -7.54 -10.39
CA SER A 250 5.97 -7.38 -9.14
C SER A 250 7.39 -6.86 -9.39
N SER A 251 8.02 -7.31 -10.48
CA SER A 251 9.35 -6.88 -10.90
C SER A 251 9.31 -5.41 -11.37
N LEU A 252 8.34 -5.07 -12.21
CA LEU A 252 8.12 -3.69 -12.66
C LEU A 252 7.77 -2.75 -11.49
N ALA A 253 6.94 -3.21 -10.56
CA ALA A 253 6.61 -2.47 -9.34
C ALA A 253 7.88 -2.12 -8.54
N SER A 254 8.79 -3.08 -8.37
CA SER A 254 10.05 -2.87 -7.68
C SER A 254 10.93 -1.84 -8.38
N ILE A 255 11.06 -1.92 -9.72
CA ILE A 255 11.79 -0.94 -10.52
C ILE A 255 11.22 0.48 -10.35
N LEU A 256 9.89 0.62 -10.44
CA LEU A 256 9.22 1.92 -10.27
C LEU A 256 9.43 2.50 -8.87
N LYS A 257 9.42 1.66 -7.81
CA LYS A 257 9.78 2.08 -6.45
C LYS A 257 11.19 2.64 -6.37
N TYR A 258 12.18 1.95 -6.94
CA TYR A 258 13.57 2.43 -6.91
C TYR A 258 13.76 3.74 -7.69
N ILE A 259 13.09 3.89 -8.85
CA ILE A 259 13.10 5.16 -9.60
C ILE A 259 12.46 6.28 -8.78
N ALA A 260 11.32 6.01 -8.12
CA ALA A 260 10.65 6.99 -7.26
C ALA A 260 11.57 7.44 -6.11
N ILE A 261 12.20 6.49 -5.42
CA ILE A 261 13.16 6.77 -4.34
C ILE A 261 14.34 7.59 -4.86
N PHE A 262 14.89 7.26 -6.03
CA PHE A 262 15.97 8.04 -6.65
C PHE A 262 15.57 9.49 -6.92
N ILE A 263 14.38 9.72 -7.49
CA ILE A 263 13.86 11.07 -7.76
C ILE A 263 13.72 11.86 -6.46
N VAL A 264 13.18 11.26 -5.40
CA VAL A 264 13.03 11.93 -4.11
C VAL A 264 14.35 12.21 -3.43
N VAL A 265 15.25 11.22 -3.36
CA VAL A 265 16.54 11.40 -2.68
C VAL A 265 17.37 12.44 -3.41
N GLY A 266 17.50 12.34 -4.74
CA GLY A 266 18.29 13.29 -5.51
C GLY A 266 17.67 14.69 -5.54
N GLY A 267 16.35 14.79 -5.78
CA GLY A 267 15.65 16.08 -5.74
C GLY A 267 15.67 16.74 -4.36
N TYR A 268 15.51 15.97 -3.28
CA TYR A 268 15.62 16.51 -1.92
C TYR A 268 17.04 16.96 -1.60
N LEU A 269 18.08 16.18 -1.97
CA LEU A 269 19.47 16.59 -1.78
C LEU A 269 19.80 17.86 -2.56
N ALA A 270 19.29 18.00 -3.79
CA ALA A 270 19.41 19.23 -4.56
C ALA A 270 18.74 20.42 -3.86
N SER A 271 17.55 20.22 -3.27
CA SER A 271 16.82 21.26 -2.53
C SER A 271 17.53 21.77 -1.27
N ARG A 272 18.57 21.05 -0.79
CA ARG A 272 19.41 21.50 0.33
C ARG A 272 20.35 22.64 -0.07
N GLN A 273 20.59 22.82 -1.36
CA GLN A 273 21.24 23.99 -1.92
C GLN A 273 20.19 24.97 -2.45
N THR A 274 20.58 26.23 -2.58
CA THR A 274 19.71 27.27 -3.11
C THR A 274 19.63 27.10 -4.62
N ILE A 275 18.45 26.78 -5.13
CA ILE A 275 18.26 26.55 -6.56
C ILE A 275 18.17 27.89 -7.27
N GLN A 276 18.77 28.00 -8.45
CA GLN A 276 18.76 29.23 -9.23
C GLN A 276 17.36 29.52 -9.77
N TRP A 277 16.94 30.79 -9.70
CA TRP A 277 15.66 31.23 -10.24
C TRP A 277 15.64 31.00 -11.76
N SER A 278 14.63 30.27 -12.23
CA SER A 278 14.50 29.92 -13.64
C SER A 278 13.51 30.86 -14.32
N ASP A 279 13.91 31.46 -15.45
CA ASP A 279 12.98 32.13 -16.37
C ASP A 279 12.60 31.20 -17.52
N THR A 280 11.39 31.39 -18.05
CA THR A 280 10.98 30.81 -19.33
C THR A 280 11.67 31.55 -20.48
N ASN A 281 12.73 30.95 -21.02
CA ASN A 281 13.27 31.38 -22.31
C ASN A 281 12.33 30.87 -23.43
N LEU A 282 11.43 31.74 -23.90
CA LEU A 282 10.50 31.45 -25.02
C LEU A 282 11.22 31.01 -26.31
N GLU A 283 12.52 31.28 -26.42
CA GLU A 283 13.37 30.94 -27.56
C GLU A 283 14.00 29.55 -27.48
N LYS A 284 13.98 28.87 -26.32
CA LYS A 284 14.59 27.55 -26.13
C LYS A 284 13.50 26.50 -25.92
N VAL A 285 13.33 25.61 -26.90
CA VAL A 285 12.49 24.41 -26.75
C VAL A 285 13.17 23.46 -25.75
N GLU A 286 12.61 23.34 -24.55
CA GLU A 286 13.09 22.36 -23.57
C GLU A 286 12.68 20.95 -23.96
N THR A 287 13.65 20.04 -24.04
CA THR A 287 13.38 18.61 -24.22
C THR A 287 12.83 18.00 -22.92
N ILE A 288 12.08 16.91 -23.05
CA ILE A 288 11.60 16.13 -21.89
C ILE A 288 12.77 15.69 -20.99
N TRP A 289 13.90 15.32 -21.60
CA TRP A 289 15.12 14.95 -20.87
C TRP A 289 15.70 16.09 -20.04
N ASN A 290 15.77 17.31 -20.60
CA ASN A 290 16.23 18.47 -19.84
C ASN A 290 15.27 18.78 -18.67
N ARG A 291 13.97 18.63 -18.89
CA ARG A 291 12.96 18.82 -17.83
C ARG A 291 13.12 17.80 -16.71
N LEU A 292 13.33 16.52 -17.04
CA LEU A 292 13.57 15.45 -16.06
C LEU A 292 14.90 15.62 -15.34
N ALA A 293 15.97 16.00 -16.05
CA ALA A 293 17.27 16.28 -15.42
C ALA A 293 17.14 17.39 -14.37
N LYS A 294 16.37 18.46 -14.65
CA LYS A 294 16.09 19.53 -13.68
C LYS A 294 15.31 19.09 -12.45
N VAL A 295 14.59 17.97 -12.48
CA VAL A 295 13.90 17.41 -11.29
C VAL A 295 14.90 16.90 -10.25
N VAL A 296 16.06 16.41 -10.68
CA VAL A 296 17.04 15.77 -9.78
C VAL A 296 18.32 16.58 -9.64
N ALA A 297 18.74 17.25 -10.72
CA ALA A 297 19.98 18.02 -10.82
C ALA A 297 19.71 19.43 -11.40
N PRO A 298 18.99 20.30 -10.67
CA PRO A 298 18.82 21.70 -11.07
C PRO A 298 20.13 22.49 -10.92
N GLN A 299 20.18 23.67 -11.56
CA GLN A 299 21.25 24.63 -11.32
C GLN A 299 21.10 25.24 -9.92
N TYR A 300 22.19 25.30 -9.16
CA TYR A 300 22.16 25.78 -7.77
C TYR A 300 23.32 26.74 -7.48
N PHE A 301 23.07 27.62 -6.51
CA PHE A 301 24.11 28.36 -5.80
C PHE A 301 24.58 27.56 -4.58
N PRO A 302 25.87 27.61 -4.22
CA PRO A 302 26.45 26.86 -3.10
C PRO A 302 26.08 27.46 -1.73
N TYR A 303 24.81 27.82 -1.52
CA TYR A 303 24.27 28.32 -0.26
C TYR A 303 23.17 27.37 0.23
N ARG A 304 23.17 27.08 1.53
CA ARG A 304 22.18 26.19 2.14
C ARG A 304 20.76 26.76 2.03
N SER A 305 19.82 25.90 1.67
CA SER A 305 18.38 26.18 1.67
C SER A 305 17.65 25.22 2.61
N HIS A 306 16.69 25.77 3.37
CA HIS A 306 15.83 25.04 4.29
C HIS A 306 14.35 25.18 3.90
N ALA A 307 14.09 25.33 2.59
CA ALA A 307 12.76 25.67 2.07
C ALA A 307 11.70 24.58 2.32
N ILE A 308 12.07 23.30 2.20
CA ILE A 308 11.14 22.18 2.27
C ILE A 308 11.78 21.04 3.09
N ARG A 309 10.98 20.38 3.93
CA ARG A 309 11.37 19.15 4.65
C ARG A 309 11.16 17.91 3.77
N CYS A 310 11.93 16.85 4.03
CA CYS A 310 11.90 15.63 3.22
C CYS A 310 10.48 15.01 3.12
N ASP A 311 9.75 14.92 4.22
CA ASP A 311 8.40 14.37 4.26
C ASP A 311 7.41 15.18 3.39
N VAL A 312 7.39 16.51 3.56
CA VAL A 312 6.58 17.41 2.74
C VAL A 312 6.96 17.30 1.26
N PHE A 313 8.25 17.16 0.96
CA PHE A 313 8.76 16.98 -0.40
C PHE A 313 8.20 15.70 -1.05
N CYS A 314 8.20 14.58 -0.33
CA CYS A 314 7.70 13.30 -0.81
C CYS A 314 6.20 13.35 -1.09
N TYR A 315 5.40 13.84 -0.14
CA TYR A 315 3.93 13.81 -0.25
C TYR A 315 3.39 14.75 -1.33
N ASN A 316 4.09 15.85 -1.59
CA ASN A 316 3.68 16.80 -2.60
C ASN A 316 4.24 16.46 -4.00
N SER A 317 5.37 15.76 -4.13
CA SER A 317 5.95 15.45 -5.45
C SER A 317 5.04 14.56 -6.30
N ASP A 318 4.57 15.06 -7.45
CA ASP A 318 3.68 14.33 -8.36
C ASP A 318 4.35 13.09 -8.95
N TYR A 319 5.62 13.22 -9.36
CA TYR A 319 6.37 12.09 -9.89
C TYR A 319 6.51 10.97 -8.85
N PHE A 320 6.80 11.34 -7.60
CA PHE A 320 6.97 10.36 -6.55
C PHE A 320 5.65 9.65 -6.25
N VAL A 321 4.59 10.41 -5.97
CA VAL A 321 3.28 9.83 -5.65
C VAL A 321 2.76 8.99 -6.81
N ALA A 322 2.86 9.45 -8.06
CA ALA A 322 2.39 8.71 -9.22
C ALA A 322 3.14 7.37 -9.41
N LEU A 323 4.49 7.40 -9.40
CA LEU A 323 5.28 6.18 -9.56
C LEU A 323 5.03 5.19 -8.43
N TYR A 324 4.90 5.68 -7.20
CA TYR A 324 4.65 4.85 -6.03
C TYR A 324 3.24 4.25 -6.06
N VAL A 325 2.22 5.02 -6.43
CA VAL A 325 0.85 4.54 -6.63
C VAL A 325 0.79 3.45 -7.70
N VAL A 326 1.40 3.67 -8.87
CA VAL A 326 1.42 2.67 -9.94
C VAL A 326 2.15 1.40 -9.46
N SER A 327 3.29 1.55 -8.79
CA SER A 327 4.01 0.41 -8.22
C SER A 327 3.15 -0.40 -7.24
N ILE A 328 2.42 0.28 -6.34
CA ILE A 328 1.54 -0.40 -5.38
C ILE A 328 0.41 -1.14 -6.08
N LEU A 329 -0.20 -0.55 -7.10
CA LEU A 329 -1.29 -1.20 -7.84
C LEU A 329 -0.80 -2.47 -8.57
N LEU A 330 0.41 -2.43 -9.13
CA LEU A 330 1.02 -3.58 -9.81
C LEU A 330 1.36 -4.73 -8.84
N ASP A 331 1.78 -4.42 -7.61
CA ASP A 331 2.18 -5.40 -6.58
C ASP A 331 1.06 -5.69 -5.56
N MET A 332 -0.15 -5.18 -5.79
CA MET A 332 -1.24 -5.22 -4.80
C MET A 332 -1.66 -6.67 -4.48
N ASN A 333 -1.67 -7.54 -5.48
CA ASN A 333 -2.09 -8.93 -5.33
C ASN A 333 -1.22 -9.68 -4.31
N HIS A 334 0.10 -9.72 -4.55
CA HIS A 334 1.06 -10.36 -3.63
C HIS A 334 1.04 -9.70 -2.24
N ALA A 335 0.96 -8.37 -2.19
CA ALA A 335 0.92 -7.63 -0.93
C ALA A 335 -0.30 -8.00 -0.07
N LEU A 336 -1.50 -8.05 -0.65
CA LEU A 336 -2.73 -8.40 0.08
C LEU A 336 -2.71 -9.86 0.54
N VAL A 337 -2.29 -10.78 -0.34
CA VAL A 337 -2.16 -12.20 0.00
C VAL A 337 -1.20 -12.38 1.17
N PHE A 338 0.02 -11.83 1.07
CA PHE A 338 1.02 -11.94 2.12
C PHE A 338 0.51 -11.34 3.44
N THR A 339 -0.05 -10.12 3.39
CA THR A 339 -0.51 -9.42 4.59
C THR A 339 -1.60 -10.23 5.30
N ARG A 340 -2.57 -10.77 4.56
CA ARG A 340 -3.66 -11.58 5.12
C ARG A 340 -3.15 -12.88 5.73
N GLU A 341 -2.36 -13.64 4.98
CA GLU A 341 -1.90 -14.97 5.44
C GLU A 341 -1.01 -14.86 6.67
N VAL A 342 -0.14 -13.86 6.75
CA VAL A 342 0.72 -13.62 7.92
C VAL A 342 -0.09 -13.09 9.11
N ASN A 343 -1.04 -12.18 8.88
CA ASN A 343 -1.83 -11.59 9.97
C ASN A 343 -2.65 -12.64 10.75
N VAL A 344 -3.18 -13.66 10.06
CA VAL A 344 -3.97 -14.74 10.68
C VAL A 344 -3.16 -15.52 11.73
N PHE A 345 -1.84 -15.63 11.58
CA PHE A 345 -0.97 -16.26 12.57
C PHE A 345 -0.47 -15.25 13.60
N ASN A 346 -0.12 -14.05 13.15
CA ASN A 346 0.44 -12.99 13.98
C ASN A 346 -0.54 -12.49 15.06
N GLN A 347 -1.85 -12.54 14.82
CA GLN A 347 -2.87 -12.22 15.82
C GLN A 347 -2.88 -13.19 17.02
N TYR A 348 -2.48 -14.45 16.83
CA TYR A 348 -2.46 -15.48 17.88
C TYR A 348 -1.08 -15.62 18.54
N SER A 349 -0.01 -15.34 17.79
CA SER A 349 1.37 -15.36 18.26
C SER A 349 2.14 -14.22 17.59
N SER A 350 2.24 -13.08 18.27
CA SER A 350 2.81 -11.88 17.66
C SER A 350 4.33 -11.98 17.50
N GLN A 351 4.82 -11.87 16.27
CA GLN A 351 6.23 -11.70 15.95
C GLN A 351 6.53 -10.25 15.59
N SER A 352 7.41 -9.58 16.35
CA SER A 352 7.70 -8.15 16.17
C SER A 352 8.16 -7.79 14.76
N ILE A 353 9.01 -8.63 14.14
CA ILE A 353 9.53 -8.36 12.80
C ILE A 353 8.46 -8.47 11.71
N MET A 354 7.58 -9.48 11.82
CA MET A 354 6.44 -9.66 10.93
C MET A 354 5.42 -8.53 11.12
N THR A 355 5.16 -8.11 12.37
CA THR A 355 4.30 -6.94 12.65
C THR A 355 4.82 -5.67 11.98
N ILE A 356 6.12 -5.38 12.05
CA ILE A 356 6.71 -4.22 11.36
C ILE A 356 6.55 -4.35 9.84
N GLN A 357 6.73 -5.55 9.30
CA GLN A 357 6.55 -5.84 7.89
C GLN A 357 5.10 -5.61 7.42
N LEU A 358 4.12 -6.05 8.20
CA LEU A 358 2.69 -5.80 7.96
C LEU A 358 2.34 -4.31 8.03
N PHE A 359 2.92 -3.56 8.97
CA PHE A 359 2.75 -2.11 9.02
C PHE A 359 3.38 -1.41 7.82
N ALA A 360 4.54 -1.87 7.35
CA ALA A 360 5.18 -1.33 6.15
C ALA A 360 4.32 -1.56 4.90
N LEU A 361 3.74 -2.77 4.74
CA LEU A 361 2.80 -3.08 3.66
C LEU A 361 1.53 -2.22 3.75
N SER A 362 0.96 -2.07 4.94
CA SER A 362 -0.24 -1.25 5.15
C SER A 362 0.00 0.23 4.86
N THR A 363 1.22 0.72 5.13
CA THR A 363 1.63 2.10 4.81
C THR A 363 1.60 2.37 3.31
N ARG A 364 1.62 1.35 2.44
CA ARG A 364 1.42 1.53 0.99
C ARG A 364 0.10 2.22 0.67
N MET A 365 -0.97 1.90 1.40
CA MET A 365 -2.29 2.47 1.19
C MET A 365 -2.32 4.00 1.42
N LEU A 366 -1.39 4.55 2.20
CA LEU A 366 -1.24 6.00 2.35
C LEU A 366 -1.00 6.65 0.99
N TRP A 367 -0.11 6.10 0.17
CA TRP A 367 0.20 6.66 -1.14
C TRP A 367 -1.00 6.61 -2.09
N LEU A 368 -1.85 5.60 -2.00
CA LEU A 368 -3.12 5.55 -2.73
C LEU A 368 -4.06 6.68 -2.30
N ASN A 369 -4.18 6.94 -0.99
CA ASN A 369 -4.93 8.09 -0.49
C ASN A 369 -4.39 9.41 -1.06
N LEU A 370 -3.07 9.60 -1.10
CA LEU A 370 -2.46 10.81 -1.66
C LEU A 370 -2.72 10.93 -3.17
N GLY A 371 -2.61 9.80 -3.89
CA GLY A 371 -2.94 9.71 -5.30
C GLY A 371 -4.38 10.09 -5.59
N ILE A 372 -5.32 9.61 -4.78
CA ILE A 372 -6.75 9.95 -4.87
C ILE A 372 -6.98 11.45 -4.68
N VAL A 373 -6.39 12.06 -3.64
CA VAL A 373 -6.53 13.52 -3.40
C VAL A 373 -5.98 14.32 -4.59
N LYS A 374 -4.79 13.98 -5.08
CA LYS A 374 -4.18 14.64 -6.24
C LYS A 374 -5.02 14.47 -7.52
N ALA A 375 -5.53 13.26 -7.76
CA ALA A 375 -6.41 12.97 -8.88
C ALA A 375 -7.68 13.83 -8.80
N PHE A 376 -8.30 13.98 -7.62
CA PHE A 376 -9.45 14.87 -7.44
C PHE A 376 -9.13 16.33 -7.73
N LYS A 377 -7.95 16.86 -7.33
CA LYS A 377 -7.55 18.23 -7.69
C LYS A 377 -7.47 18.40 -9.21
N VAL A 378 -6.85 17.45 -9.91
CA VAL A 378 -6.75 17.48 -11.37
C VAL A 378 -8.14 17.37 -12.02
N LEU A 379 -8.99 16.45 -11.56
CA LEU A 379 -10.35 16.28 -12.07
C LEU A 379 -11.20 17.54 -11.85
N LEU A 380 -11.11 18.16 -10.68
CA LEU A 380 -11.81 19.41 -10.39
C LEU A 380 -11.40 20.53 -11.33
N HIS A 381 -10.10 20.64 -11.64
CA HIS A 381 -9.64 21.62 -12.61
C HIS A 381 -10.22 21.34 -14.01
N LEU A 382 -10.31 20.08 -14.41
CA LEU A 382 -10.80 19.70 -15.75
C LEU A 382 -12.32 19.87 -15.88
N VAL A 383 -13.08 19.51 -14.85
CA VAL A 383 -14.55 19.52 -14.88
C VAL A 383 -15.13 20.90 -14.52
N SER A 384 -14.47 21.62 -13.60
CA SER A 384 -14.90 22.94 -13.13
C SER A 384 -13.72 23.93 -13.14
N PRO A 385 -13.22 24.30 -14.33
CA PRO A 385 -12.09 25.23 -14.44
C PRO A 385 -12.44 26.57 -13.80
N SER A 386 -11.55 27.05 -12.93
CA SER A 386 -11.65 28.39 -12.35
C SER A 386 -10.98 29.39 -13.27
N ALA A 387 -11.44 30.64 -13.29
CA ALA A 387 -10.78 31.68 -14.06
C ALA A 387 -9.61 32.30 -13.30
N TYR A 388 -9.65 32.26 -11.96
CA TYR A 388 -8.64 32.88 -11.11
C TYR A 388 -8.20 31.97 -9.94
N SER A 389 -6.95 32.19 -9.50
CA SER A 389 -6.39 31.62 -8.28
C SER A 389 -7.23 32.03 -7.05
N GLY A 390 -7.73 31.04 -6.29
CA GLY A 390 -8.54 31.26 -5.08
C GLY A 390 -10.06 31.30 -5.27
N GLU A 391 -10.56 31.13 -6.51
CA GLU A 391 -11.99 31.17 -6.80
C GLU A 391 -12.72 29.86 -6.40
N SER A 392 -12.09 28.70 -6.65
CA SER A 392 -12.69 27.40 -6.34
C SER A 392 -12.84 27.17 -4.85
N ARG A 393 -14.07 26.97 -4.38
CA ARG A 393 -14.32 26.56 -2.99
C ARG A 393 -13.93 25.10 -2.73
N ALA A 394 -14.10 24.23 -3.74
CA ALA A 394 -13.84 22.81 -3.63
C ALA A 394 -12.34 22.48 -3.65
N MET A 395 -11.53 23.18 -4.44
CA MET A 395 -10.09 22.89 -4.58
C MET A 395 -9.34 22.99 -3.25
N GLN A 396 -9.77 23.91 -2.39
CA GLN A 396 -9.20 24.05 -1.05
C GLN A 396 -9.35 22.77 -0.21
N PHE A 397 -10.52 22.12 -0.30
CA PHE A 397 -10.88 20.96 0.53
C PHE A 397 -9.92 19.77 0.37
N PHE A 398 -9.23 19.69 -0.78
CA PHE A 398 -8.30 18.61 -1.11
C PHE A 398 -6.86 18.93 -0.68
N ASN A 399 -6.69 19.59 0.47
CA ASN A 399 -5.37 19.87 1.05
C ASN A 399 -5.41 19.61 2.57
N PHE A 400 -4.33 19.05 3.10
CA PHE A 400 -4.11 18.87 4.53
C PHE A 400 -3.36 20.07 5.10
N SER A 401 -3.76 20.50 6.31
CA SER A 401 -3.10 21.60 7.01
C SER A 401 -1.64 21.25 7.38
N SER A 402 -1.38 20.00 7.75
CA SER A 402 -0.06 19.53 8.17
C SER A 402 0.18 18.06 7.79
N VAL A 403 1.46 17.64 7.86
CA VAL A 403 1.81 16.23 7.73
C VAL A 403 1.20 15.38 8.86
N THR A 404 0.89 15.97 10.02
CA THR A 404 0.30 15.23 11.15
C THR A 404 -1.14 14.82 10.85
N THR A 405 -1.94 15.69 10.23
CA THR A 405 -3.33 15.37 9.86
C THR A 405 -3.37 14.36 8.73
N LEU A 406 -2.41 14.40 7.81
CA LEU A 406 -2.20 13.35 6.81
C LEU A 406 -2.00 11.97 7.44
N TYR A 407 -1.20 11.85 8.51
CA TYR A 407 -0.98 10.56 9.20
C TYR A 407 -2.21 10.02 9.93
N LEU A 408 -3.19 10.86 10.27
CA LEU A 408 -4.46 10.37 10.81
C LEU A 408 -5.18 9.47 9.79
N THR A 409 -4.98 9.70 8.49
CA THR A 409 -5.52 8.81 7.44
C THR A 409 -4.92 7.41 7.49
N THR A 410 -3.72 7.21 8.07
CA THR A 410 -3.05 5.91 8.09
C THR A 410 -3.62 4.95 9.15
N ILE A 411 -4.23 5.47 10.23
CA ILE A 411 -4.66 4.65 11.37
C ILE A 411 -5.62 3.54 10.93
N LEU A 412 -6.63 3.89 10.12
CA LEU A 412 -7.60 2.90 9.61
C LEU A 412 -6.99 1.95 8.57
N LEU A 413 -5.90 2.34 7.91
CA LEU A 413 -5.26 1.52 6.88
C LEU A 413 -4.55 0.30 7.46
N PHE A 414 -4.15 0.34 8.73
CA PHE A 414 -3.59 -0.82 9.41
C PHE A 414 -4.61 -1.93 9.65
N TYR A 415 -5.90 -1.63 9.59
CA TYR A 415 -6.99 -2.58 9.77
C TYR A 415 -7.48 -3.20 8.45
N VAL A 416 -6.85 -2.91 7.31
CA VAL A 416 -7.21 -3.51 6.01
C VAL A 416 -7.23 -5.06 6.05
N PRO A 417 -6.28 -5.76 6.70
CA PRO A 417 -6.32 -7.22 6.78
C PRO A 417 -7.54 -7.76 7.54
N GLU A 418 -7.85 -7.14 8.68
CA GLU A 418 -9.05 -7.47 9.46
C GLU A 418 -10.33 -7.12 8.70
N TYR A 419 -10.32 -6.04 7.91
CA TYR A 419 -11.43 -5.65 7.06
C TYR A 419 -11.70 -6.67 5.95
N ILE A 420 -10.66 -7.30 5.39
CA ILE A 420 -10.80 -8.40 4.41
C ILE A 420 -11.45 -9.62 5.08
N GLU A 421 -11.02 -9.99 6.29
CA GLU A 421 -11.65 -11.10 7.02
C GLU A 421 -13.09 -10.78 7.42
N TYR A 422 -13.37 -9.53 7.81
CA TYR A 422 -14.74 -9.06 8.07
C TYR A 422 -15.61 -9.17 6.82
N ASN A 423 -15.13 -8.73 5.65
CA ASN A 423 -15.87 -8.84 4.38
C ASN A 423 -16.22 -10.29 4.03
N ASN A 424 -15.37 -11.24 4.41
CA ASN A 424 -15.52 -12.65 4.09
C ASN A 424 -15.96 -13.48 5.31
N GLN A 425 -16.58 -12.83 6.30
CA GLN A 425 -16.97 -13.46 7.56
C GLN A 425 -18.09 -14.49 7.38
N SER A 426 -19.05 -14.23 6.48
CA SER A 426 -20.10 -15.22 6.12
C SER A 426 -19.52 -16.26 5.17
N ARG A 427 -18.88 -17.30 5.72
CA ARG A 427 -18.18 -18.35 4.98
C ARG A 427 -18.66 -19.74 5.35
N PHE A 428 -18.80 -20.59 4.34
CA PHE A 428 -19.03 -22.01 4.49
C PHE A 428 -18.16 -22.82 3.53
N ASP A 429 -17.57 -23.93 3.99
CA ASP A 429 -16.71 -24.77 3.15
C ASP A 429 -17.41 -26.11 2.85
N VAL A 430 -17.52 -26.45 1.57
CA VAL A 430 -17.99 -27.78 1.13
C VAL A 430 -16.78 -28.60 0.68
N THR A 431 -16.62 -29.79 1.24
CA THR A 431 -15.49 -30.69 0.95
C THR A 431 -15.88 -31.78 -0.05
N ASN A 432 -14.94 -32.25 -0.87
CA ASN A 432 -15.17 -33.34 -1.83
C ASN A 432 -15.59 -34.67 -1.17
N LYS A 433 -15.33 -34.82 0.13
CA LYS A 433 -15.76 -35.98 0.94
C LYS A 433 -17.27 -36.06 1.14
N VAL A 434 -17.96 -34.94 1.05
CA VAL A 434 -19.39 -34.81 1.33
C VAL A 434 -20.17 -34.76 0.02
N GLU A 435 -19.71 -33.94 -0.91
CA GLU A 435 -20.35 -33.71 -2.21
C GLU A 435 -19.26 -33.55 -3.27
N ALA A 436 -19.47 -34.12 -4.46
CA ALA A 436 -18.52 -34.02 -5.55
C ALA A 436 -18.38 -32.56 -6.01
N LEU A 437 -17.16 -32.01 -5.98
CA LEU A 437 -16.91 -30.61 -6.35
C LEU A 437 -16.83 -30.40 -7.86
N ASP A 438 -16.60 -31.47 -8.62
CA ASP A 438 -16.51 -31.45 -10.08
C ASP A 438 -17.86 -31.07 -10.70
N GLY A 439 -17.94 -29.83 -11.20
CA GLY A 439 -19.16 -29.23 -11.74
C GLY A 439 -19.42 -27.82 -11.21
N GLN A 440 -18.81 -27.46 -10.08
CA GLN A 440 -18.83 -26.09 -9.56
C GLN A 440 -17.58 -25.33 -10.00
N PHE A 441 -17.78 -24.16 -10.60
CA PHE A 441 -16.69 -23.23 -10.89
C PHE A 441 -16.67 -22.07 -9.89
N VAL A 442 -15.49 -21.47 -9.71
CA VAL A 442 -15.28 -20.22 -8.97
C VAL A 442 -15.02 -19.12 -9.99
N ASP A 443 -15.91 -18.12 -10.00
CA ASP A 443 -15.72 -16.90 -10.80
C ASP A 443 -14.62 -16.04 -10.17
N PHE A 444 -13.77 -15.48 -11.01
CA PHE A 444 -12.75 -14.53 -10.60
C PHE A 444 -13.34 -13.27 -9.96
N PHE A 445 -14.49 -12.78 -10.43
CA PHE A 445 -15.11 -11.56 -9.88
C PHE A 445 -15.72 -11.79 -8.50
N GLU A 446 -16.26 -12.98 -8.25
CA GLU A 446 -16.77 -13.40 -6.94
C GLU A 446 -15.69 -14.00 -6.02
N SER A 447 -14.43 -13.89 -6.43
CA SER A 447 -13.31 -14.45 -5.70
C SER A 447 -13.02 -13.74 -4.38
N PHE A 448 -12.34 -14.45 -3.48
CA PHE A 448 -12.04 -14.02 -2.11
C PHE A 448 -11.47 -12.59 -1.99
N TYR A 449 -10.63 -12.12 -2.95
CA TYR A 449 -10.03 -10.79 -2.90
C TYR A 449 -10.72 -9.75 -3.79
N ILE A 450 -11.20 -10.14 -4.98
CA ILE A 450 -11.79 -9.18 -5.93
C ILE A 450 -13.13 -8.64 -5.42
N ARG A 451 -13.95 -9.49 -4.81
CA ARG A 451 -15.23 -9.08 -4.21
C ARG A 451 -15.08 -8.04 -3.09
N VAL A 452 -13.90 -7.98 -2.46
CA VAL A 452 -13.59 -7.05 -1.36
C VAL A 452 -13.12 -5.69 -1.90
N ALA A 453 -12.62 -5.63 -3.13
CA ALA A 453 -11.99 -4.43 -3.69
C ALA A 453 -12.92 -3.19 -3.69
N PRO A 454 -14.22 -3.28 -4.04
CA PRO A 454 -15.12 -2.13 -3.93
C PRO A 454 -15.27 -1.62 -2.50
N ALA A 455 -15.36 -2.51 -1.52
CA ALA A 455 -15.49 -2.15 -0.11
C ALA A 455 -14.21 -1.44 0.39
N ILE A 456 -13.02 -1.94 0.01
CA ILE A 456 -11.75 -1.27 0.31
C ILE A 456 -11.70 0.11 -0.36
N ALA A 457 -12.09 0.23 -1.63
CA ALA A 457 -12.08 1.51 -2.34
C ALA A 457 -12.99 2.55 -1.66
N VAL A 458 -14.20 2.15 -1.25
CA VAL A 458 -15.11 2.99 -0.45
C VAL A 458 -14.47 3.36 0.89
N GLY A 459 -13.87 2.40 1.59
CA GLY A 459 -13.18 2.63 2.86
C GLY A 459 -12.05 3.66 2.74
N LEU A 460 -11.20 3.54 1.72
CA LEU A 460 -10.12 4.49 1.44
C LEU A 460 -10.67 5.90 1.17
N LEU A 461 -11.72 6.01 0.34
CA LEU A 461 -12.33 7.29 -0.02
C LEU A 461 -12.97 7.97 1.21
N VAL A 462 -13.78 7.22 1.96
CA VAL A 462 -14.45 7.71 3.18
C VAL A 462 -13.41 8.15 4.22
N ASN A 463 -12.36 7.36 4.43
CA ASN A 463 -11.27 7.68 5.36
C ASN A 463 -10.60 9.02 5.00
N VAL A 464 -10.20 9.21 3.75
CA VAL A 464 -9.56 10.46 3.30
C VAL A 464 -10.50 11.66 3.42
N ILE A 465 -11.75 11.53 2.95
CA ILE A 465 -12.73 12.61 3.00
C ILE A 465 -13.06 12.99 4.46
N ALA A 466 -13.23 12.00 5.34
CA ALA A 466 -13.52 12.25 6.74
C ALA A 466 -12.38 13.00 7.44
N VAL A 467 -11.13 12.59 7.20
CA VAL A 467 -9.97 13.29 7.79
C VAL A 467 -9.82 14.69 7.22
N LEU A 468 -9.99 14.89 5.91
CA LEU A 468 -9.98 16.23 5.30
C LEU A 468 -11.10 17.12 5.86
N PHE A 469 -12.29 16.57 6.07
CA PHE A 469 -13.41 17.28 6.67
C PHE A 469 -13.09 17.73 8.10
N VAL A 470 -12.56 16.83 8.92
CA VAL A 470 -12.12 17.15 10.29
C VAL A 470 -11.00 18.20 10.29
N ASP A 471 -10.01 18.08 9.39
CA ASP A 471 -8.93 19.06 9.23
C ASP A 471 -9.48 20.46 8.90
N HIS A 472 -10.35 20.56 7.90
CA HIS A 472 -10.93 21.83 7.48
C HIS A 472 -11.87 22.46 8.51
N LEU A 473 -12.54 21.65 9.33
CA LEU A 473 -13.35 22.14 10.45
C LEU A 473 -12.48 22.69 11.59
N ILE A 474 -11.48 21.92 12.04
CA ILE A 474 -10.63 22.30 13.18
C ILE A 474 -9.72 23.48 12.81
N PHE A 475 -9.10 23.43 11.63
CA PHE A 475 -8.14 24.44 11.16
C PHE A 475 -8.78 25.51 10.29
N TYR A 476 -10.10 25.72 10.37
CA TYR A 476 -10.82 26.72 9.58
C TYR A 476 -10.17 28.12 9.60
N PRO A 477 -9.78 28.70 10.77
CA PRO A 477 -9.16 30.03 10.80
C PRO A 477 -7.82 30.09 10.08
N HIS A 478 -7.01 29.03 10.23
CA HIS A 478 -5.72 28.89 9.56
C HIS A 478 -5.90 28.85 8.03
N TRP A 479 -6.88 28.07 7.57
CA TRP A 479 -7.27 28.01 6.17
C TRP A 479 -7.74 29.35 5.59
N GLN A 480 -8.54 30.14 6.33
CA GLN A 480 -8.96 31.48 5.90
C GLN A 480 -7.79 32.46 5.79
N LYS A 481 -6.77 32.29 6.63
CA LYS A 481 -5.54 33.08 6.60
C LYS A 481 -4.71 32.74 5.37
N LEU A 482 -4.46 31.46 5.10
CA LEU A 482 -3.70 31.03 3.93
C LEU A 482 -4.32 31.48 2.60
N LYS A 483 -5.65 31.52 2.47
CA LYS A 483 -6.31 32.03 1.25
C LYS A 483 -5.94 33.47 0.88
N LYS A 484 -5.59 34.30 1.86
CA LYS A 484 -5.32 35.72 1.63
C LYS A 484 -3.92 35.98 1.09
N ASN A 485 -2.98 35.06 1.30
CA ASN A 485 -1.61 35.18 0.80
C ASN A 485 -1.45 34.63 -0.62
N SER A 486 -0.76 35.36 -1.51
CA SER A 486 -0.56 34.92 -2.91
C SER A 486 0.22 33.61 -3.05
N LEU A 487 1.34 33.43 -2.34
CA LEU A 487 2.13 32.19 -2.41
C LEU A 487 1.34 30.98 -1.90
N SER A 488 0.61 31.14 -0.80
CA SER A 488 -0.26 30.09 -0.28
C SER A 488 -1.40 29.74 -1.25
N ARG A 489 -1.94 30.72 -1.99
CA ARG A 489 -2.92 30.43 -3.04
C ARG A 489 -2.35 29.60 -4.18
N GLN A 490 -1.09 29.82 -4.56
CA GLN A 490 -0.42 28.99 -5.58
C GLN A 490 -0.33 27.52 -5.12
N ALA A 491 -0.02 27.28 -3.84
CA ALA A 491 -0.03 25.93 -3.26
C ALA A 491 -1.45 25.31 -3.25
N ILE A 492 -2.44 26.04 -2.75
CA ILE A 492 -3.77 25.48 -2.47
C ILE A 492 -4.60 25.34 -3.75
N PHE A 493 -4.65 26.38 -4.59
CA PHE A 493 -5.59 26.50 -5.70
C PHE A 493 -4.97 26.32 -7.08
N ASN A 494 -3.68 26.61 -7.23
CA ASN A 494 -3.01 26.67 -8.53
C ASN A 494 -1.99 25.56 -8.75
N SER A 495 -2.01 24.51 -7.92
CA SER A 495 -1.15 23.35 -8.07
C SER A 495 -1.77 22.09 -7.47
N THR A 496 -1.17 20.95 -7.79
CA THR A 496 -1.47 19.63 -7.22
C THR A 496 -0.87 19.40 -5.83
N SER A 497 -0.31 20.42 -5.17
CA SER A 497 0.13 20.31 -3.77
C SER A 497 -1.03 19.84 -2.90
N ILE A 498 -0.76 19.01 -1.88
CA ILE A 498 -1.75 18.46 -0.95
C ILE A 498 -1.39 18.74 0.52
N VAL A 499 -0.16 19.15 0.82
CA VAL A 499 0.26 19.55 2.18
C VAL A 499 0.80 20.97 2.15
N CYS A 500 0.29 21.86 3.00
CA CYS A 500 0.61 23.29 2.97
C CYS A 500 1.62 23.76 4.05
N GLU A 501 2.26 22.85 4.78
CA GLU A 501 3.18 23.17 5.89
C GLU A 501 4.39 24.06 5.46
N PHE A 502 4.81 23.99 4.20
CA PHE A 502 5.91 24.81 3.67
C PHE A 502 5.53 26.28 3.39
N VAL A 503 4.25 26.66 3.58
CA VAL A 503 3.73 28.04 3.47
C VAL A 503 2.99 28.47 4.75
N ASP A 504 3.27 27.84 5.90
CA ASP A 504 2.58 28.13 7.17
C ASP A 504 3.04 29.44 7.85
N ASP A 505 4.17 30.01 7.44
CA ASP A 505 4.74 31.24 8.04
C ASP A 505 3.98 32.54 7.72
N VAL A 506 2.80 32.43 7.11
CA VAL A 506 1.89 33.56 6.89
C VAL A 506 1.50 34.15 8.24
N GLN A 507 1.44 35.47 8.35
CA GLN A 507 0.99 36.20 9.54
C GLN A 507 0.04 37.32 9.15
N THR A 508 -0.87 37.68 10.05
CA THR A 508 -1.77 38.83 9.84
C THR A 508 -1.24 40.01 10.62
N VAL A 509 -0.71 41.01 9.91
CA VAL A 509 -0.15 42.24 10.50
C VAL A 509 -0.92 43.43 9.94
N ASN A 510 -1.49 44.27 10.80
CA ASN A 510 -2.22 45.49 10.39
C ASN A 510 -3.31 45.25 9.32
N ARG A 511 -4.10 44.18 9.48
CA ARG A 511 -5.15 43.70 8.53
C ARG A 511 -4.63 43.11 7.21
N ASP A 512 -3.36 43.27 6.89
CA ASP A 512 -2.72 42.58 5.76
C ASP A 512 -2.25 41.18 6.17
N THR A 513 -2.32 40.25 5.23
CA THR A 513 -1.85 38.87 5.44
C THR A 513 -0.53 38.70 4.69
N LEU A 514 0.58 38.68 5.41
CA LEU A 514 1.92 38.78 4.86
C LEU A 514 2.74 37.54 5.23
N MET A 515 3.63 37.11 4.34
CA MET A 515 4.62 36.07 4.61
C MET A 515 6.01 36.64 4.35
N THR A 516 6.85 36.61 5.38
CA THR A 516 8.26 37.02 5.26
C THR A 516 9.08 35.79 4.87
N CYS A 517 9.70 35.84 3.68
CA CYS A 517 10.43 34.71 3.10
C CYS A 517 11.76 35.21 2.54
N SER A 518 12.86 34.48 2.76
CA SER A 518 14.13 34.85 2.15
C SER A 518 14.14 34.57 0.65
N ALA A 519 14.87 35.37 -0.13
CA ALA A 519 14.98 35.18 -1.57
C ALA A 519 15.49 33.77 -1.93
N ARG A 520 16.40 33.20 -1.13
CA ARG A 520 16.92 31.83 -1.31
C ARG A 520 15.81 30.78 -1.18
N ARG A 521 14.97 30.89 -0.14
CA ARG A 521 13.83 29.98 0.04
C ARG A 521 12.84 30.09 -1.11
N MET A 522 12.49 31.31 -1.51
CA MET A 522 11.55 31.53 -2.61
C MET A 522 12.07 30.94 -3.93
N SER A 523 13.38 31.04 -4.19
CA SER A 523 14.01 30.43 -5.36
C SER A 523 13.91 28.90 -5.37
N THR A 524 14.19 28.24 -4.24
CA THR A 524 14.00 26.78 -4.12
C THR A 524 12.51 26.38 -4.25
N LEU A 525 11.58 27.19 -3.72
CA LEU A 525 10.14 26.94 -3.85
C LEU A 525 9.67 27.04 -5.30
N GLN A 526 10.12 28.05 -6.06
CA GLN A 526 9.77 28.23 -7.47
C GLN A 526 10.10 26.97 -8.28
N TRP A 527 11.32 26.46 -8.13
CA TRP A 527 11.74 25.21 -8.77
C TRP A 527 10.84 24.03 -8.39
N TYR A 528 10.54 23.89 -7.09
CA TYR A 528 9.72 22.77 -6.62
C TYR A 528 8.32 22.79 -7.23
N PHE A 529 7.68 23.96 -7.28
CA PHE A 529 6.40 24.11 -7.96
C PHE A 529 6.45 23.77 -9.46
N MET A 530 7.50 24.20 -10.15
CA MET A 530 7.58 24.03 -11.60
C MET A 530 7.99 22.61 -12.04
N HIS A 531 8.77 21.92 -11.19
CA HIS A 531 9.38 20.64 -11.55
C HIS A 531 8.84 19.44 -10.77
N HIS A 532 8.29 19.62 -9.57
CA HIS A 532 7.70 18.52 -8.79
C HIS A 532 6.18 18.57 -8.71
N LEU A 533 5.55 19.70 -9.05
CA LEU A 533 4.11 19.87 -9.03
C LEU A 533 3.59 20.17 -10.43
N ARG A 534 2.37 19.74 -10.70
CA ARG A 534 1.58 20.24 -11.82
C ARG A 534 0.92 21.54 -11.40
N CYS A 535 1.40 22.61 -12.02
CA CYS A 535 0.82 23.94 -11.94
C CYS A 535 -0.37 24.06 -12.91
N PHE A 536 -1.42 24.76 -12.48
CA PHE A 536 -2.69 24.85 -13.22
C PHE A 536 -2.77 26.06 -14.15
N GLY A 537 -1.94 27.08 -13.94
CA GLY A 537 -1.82 28.24 -14.81
C GLY A 537 -2.86 29.33 -14.56
N LEU A 538 -3.47 29.35 -13.37
CA LEU A 538 -4.53 30.32 -13.04
C LEU A 538 -3.93 31.69 -12.70
N PRO A 539 -4.41 32.78 -13.31
CA PRO A 539 -3.95 34.13 -12.98
C PRO A 539 -4.46 34.59 -11.61
N GLU A 540 -3.73 35.51 -10.97
CA GLU A 540 -4.21 36.18 -9.76
C GLU A 540 -5.31 37.20 -10.10
N ARG A 541 -6.36 37.23 -9.28
CA ARG A 541 -7.56 38.03 -9.54
C ARG A 541 -7.25 39.53 -9.52
N ASP A 542 -7.83 40.23 -10.49
CA ASP A 542 -7.77 41.69 -10.64
C ASP A 542 -6.34 42.29 -10.77
N LEU A 543 -5.35 41.49 -11.18
CA LEU A 543 -3.97 41.96 -11.44
C LEU A 543 -3.92 43.20 -12.35
N SER A 544 -4.57 43.15 -13.51
CA SER A 544 -4.57 44.27 -14.48
C SER A 544 -5.29 45.51 -13.95
N LYS A 545 -6.38 45.32 -13.20
CA LYS A 545 -7.12 46.44 -12.58
C LYS A 545 -6.31 47.09 -11.46
N ARG A 546 -5.66 46.28 -10.61
CA ARG A 546 -4.76 46.75 -9.55
C ARG A 546 -3.54 47.47 -10.13
N LYS A 547 -2.99 46.97 -11.24
CA LYS A 547 -1.88 47.60 -11.96
C LYS A 547 -2.30 48.96 -12.53
N SER A 548 -3.44 49.02 -13.21
CA SER A 548 -3.99 50.28 -13.73
C SER A 548 -4.30 51.28 -12.61
N SER A 549 -4.96 50.85 -11.52
CA SER A 549 -5.28 51.74 -10.40
C SER A 549 -4.03 52.25 -9.68
N ARG A 550 -2.99 51.41 -9.54
CA ARG A 550 -1.70 51.81 -8.95
C ARG A 550 -0.97 52.81 -9.85
N MET A 551 -0.94 52.59 -11.17
CA MET A 551 -0.39 53.57 -12.12
C MET A 551 -1.11 54.92 -12.06
N THR A 552 -2.45 54.94 -11.95
CA THR A 552 -3.22 56.20 -11.80
C THR A 552 -2.93 56.90 -10.47
N MET A 553 -2.72 56.15 -9.38
CA MET A 553 -2.31 56.71 -8.08
C MET A 553 -0.90 57.29 -8.12
N THR A 554 0.06 56.62 -8.77
CA THR A 554 1.43 57.14 -8.94
C THR A 554 1.45 58.41 -9.79
N MET A 555 0.61 58.49 -10.83
CA MET A 555 0.45 59.72 -11.62
C MET A 555 -0.16 60.88 -10.81
N LYS A 556 -1.17 60.62 -9.96
CA LYS A 556 -1.73 61.64 -9.05
C LYS A 556 -0.76 62.06 -7.93
N ALA A 557 0.05 61.14 -7.41
CA ALA A 557 1.09 61.47 -6.43
C ALA A 557 2.24 62.30 -7.07
N SER A 558 2.52 62.09 -8.35
CA SER A 558 3.56 62.85 -9.08
C SER A 558 3.23 64.33 -9.29
N GLU A 559 1.95 64.73 -9.18
CA GLU A 559 1.54 66.15 -9.18
C GLU A 559 1.68 66.85 -7.82
N HIS A 560 1.86 66.11 -6.72
CA HIS A 560 1.98 66.68 -5.36
C HIS A 560 3.33 66.49 -4.68
N SER A 561 4.25 65.69 -5.24
CA SER A 561 5.54 65.37 -4.60
C SER A 561 6.76 66.09 -5.22
N LYS A 562 6.66 67.39 -5.54
CA LYS A 562 7.85 68.22 -5.83
C LYS A 562 8.52 68.84 -4.61
N LEU A 563 8.01 68.62 -3.39
CA LEU A 563 8.58 69.17 -2.16
C LEU A 563 8.54 68.13 -1.03
N GLN A 564 9.60 67.32 -0.92
CA GLN A 564 10.27 66.95 0.35
C GLN A 564 11.19 65.75 0.11
N LEU A 565 12.48 66.05 0.05
CA LEU A 565 13.57 65.08 0.10
C LEU A 565 14.00 64.98 1.56
N THR A 566 13.53 63.97 2.28
CA THR A 566 14.12 63.59 3.58
C THR A 566 14.12 62.07 3.74
N ALA A 567 15.32 61.57 3.99
CA ALA A 567 15.62 60.17 4.26
C ALA A 567 14.72 59.61 5.36
N THR A 568 13.84 58.68 4.98
CA THR A 568 13.14 57.78 5.88
C THR A 568 13.07 56.41 5.23
N THR A 569 13.41 55.41 6.03
CA THR A 569 13.32 53.95 5.81
C THR A 569 12.42 53.54 4.65
N THR A 570 12.98 52.77 3.70
CA THR A 570 12.27 52.16 2.57
C THR A 570 10.92 51.60 3.02
N PRO A 571 9.79 52.02 2.42
CA PRO A 571 8.53 51.32 2.67
C PRO A 571 8.70 49.87 2.24
N ASP A 572 8.41 48.91 3.12
CA ASP A 572 8.59 47.48 2.85
C ASP A 572 7.92 47.10 1.53
N LEU A 573 8.71 46.87 0.48
CA LEU A 573 8.23 46.45 -0.83
C LEU A 573 7.47 45.13 -0.68
N LYS A 574 6.17 45.16 -0.97
CA LYS A 574 5.30 43.98 -0.95
C LYS A 574 5.31 43.31 -2.31
N PHE A 575 5.64 42.03 -2.33
CA PHE A 575 5.65 41.20 -3.54
C PHE A 575 4.37 40.38 -3.64
N THR A 576 3.96 40.06 -4.86
CA THR A 576 2.86 39.13 -5.14
C THR A 576 3.39 37.97 -5.98
N VAL A 577 3.06 36.73 -5.62
CA VAL A 577 3.41 35.57 -6.42
C VAL A 577 2.28 35.27 -7.40
N GLY A 578 2.60 35.26 -8.69
CA GLY A 578 1.66 34.95 -9.77
C GLY A 578 2.08 33.73 -10.56
N GLN A 579 1.19 33.25 -11.42
CA GLN A 579 1.48 32.18 -12.35
C GLN A 579 0.92 32.54 -13.74
N ASP A 580 1.65 32.17 -14.78
CA ASP A 580 1.19 32.35 -16.16
C ASP A 580 0.40 31.13 -16.66
N ASN A 581 -0.18 31.24 -17.87
CA ASN A 581 -0.97 30.16 -18.47
C ASN A 581 -0.16 28.87 -18.73
N ASN A 582 1.18 28.93 -18.73
CA ASN A 582 2.06 27.79 -18.91
C ASN A 582 2.44 27.14 -17.57
N GLY A 583 1.93 27.66 -16.44
CA GLY A 583 2.22 27.16 -15.10
C GLY A 583 3.55 27.64 -14.54
N HIS A 584 4.19 28.65 -15.15
CA HIS A 584 5.44 29.23 -14.65
C HIS A 584 5.15 30.21 -13.50
N ILE A 585 5.94 30.12 -12.43
CA ILE A 585 5.77 31.00 -11.27
C ILE A 585 6.60 32.26 -11.43
N HIS A 586 5.93 33.40 -11.25
CA HIS A 586 6.49 34.74 -11.35
C HIS A 586 6.43 35.47 -10.01
N LEU A 587 7.43 36.32 -9.75
CA LEU A 587 7.45 37.22 -8.61
C LEU A 587 7.21 38.64 -9.10
N LEU A 588 6.10 39.23 -8.65
CA LEU A 588 5.68 40.58 -9.00
C LEU A 588 6.04 41.56 -7.88
N ASP A 589 6.55 42.74 -8.24
CA ASP A 589 6.83 43.83 -7.30
C ASP A 589 5.56 44.60 -6.88
N ASP A 590 5.76 45.72 -6.17
CA ASP A 590 4.69 46.61 -5.72
C ASP A 590 3.94 47.30 -6.88
N GLN A 591 4.55 47.40 -8.05
CA GLN A 591 3.92 47.88 -9.29
C GLN A 591 3.26 46.75 -10.11
N LEU A 592 3.27 45.52 -9.59
CA LEU A 592 2.80 44.32 -10.29
C LEU A 592 3.55 44.11 -11.61
N SER A 593 4.86 44.39 -11.58
CA SER A 593 5.80 44.14 -12.67
C SER A 593 6.69 42.95 -12.31
N ASP A 594 7.03 42.13 -13.31
CA ASP A 594 7.86 40.94 -13.10
C ASP A 594 9.28 41.33 -12.66
N VAL A 595 9.72 40.78 -11.54
CA VAL A 595 11.08 40.92 -11.07
C VAL A 595 11.98 40.08 -11.97
N LYS A 596 12.73 40.74 -12.85
CA LYS A 596 13.66 40.09 -13.78
C LYS A 596 14.64 39.16 -13.05
N THR A 597 14.95 38.01 -13.65
CA THR A 597 15.85 36.99 -13.08
C THR A 597 17.19 37.53 -12.59
N LEU A 598 17.83 38.44 -13.33
CA LEU A 598 19.11 39.02 -12.91
C LEU A 598 18.96 39.78 -11.58
N ALA A 599 17.92 40.60 -11.46
CA ALA A 599 17.64 41.37 -10.25
C ALA A 599 17.28 40.44 -9.08
N PHE A 600 16.54 39.35 -9.36
CA PHE A 600 16.22 38.37 -8.33
C PHE A 600 17.44 37.55 -7.89
N ASN A 601 18.32 37.14 -8.80
CA ASN A 601 19.54 36.41 -8.44
C ASN A 601 20.47 37.27 -7.57
N VAL A 602 20.54 38.59 -7.77
CA VAL A 602 21.27 39.48 -6.83
C VAL A 602 20.65 39.44 -5.43
N LYS A 603 19.31 39.43 -5.33
CA LYS A 603 18.58 39.26 -4.07
C LYS A 603 18.86 37.90 -3.41
N VAL A 604 18.95 36.82 -4.20
CA VAL A 604 19.30 35.46 -3.74
C VAL A 604 20.73 35.41 -3.18
N LEU A 605 21.70 36.01 -3.88
CA LEU A 605 23.10 36.08 -3.43
C LEU A 605 23.21 36.82 -2.08
N ARG A 606 22.46 37.90 -1.91
CA ARG A 606 22.40 38.72 -0.68
C ARG A 606 21.45 38.19 0.40
N ASP A 607 20.71 37.11 0.12
CA ASP A 607 19.66 36.54 0.98
C ASP A 607 18.64 37.58 1.50
N THR A 608 18.20 38.48 0.62
CA THR A 608 17.29 39.55 1.03
C THR A 608 15.94 38.98 1.48
N SER A 609 15.39 39.54 2.55
CA SER A 609 14.03 39.23 2.99
C SER A 609 12.99 39.81 2.01
N LEU A 610 11.99 39.01 1.66
CA LEU A 610 10.86 39.37 0.80
C LEU A 610 9.59 39.32 1.63
N VAL A 611 8.73 40.33 1.50
CA VAL A 611 7.40 40.36 2.11
C VAL A 611 6.37 40.02 1.04
N ILE A 612 5.80 38.82 1.09
CA ILE A 612 4.81 38.34 0.13
C ILE A 612 3.41 38.63 0.66
N GLN A 613 2.57 39.29 -0.13
CA GLN A 613 1.18 39.63 0.21
C GLN A 613 0.17 38.63 -0.36
#